data_AF-Q8T5D4-F1
#
_entry.id   AF-Q8T5D4-F1
#
_cell.length_a   1.000
_cell.length_b   1.000
_cell.length_c   1.000
_cell.angle_alpha   90.00
_cell.angle_beta   90.00
_cell.angle_gamma   90.00
#
_symmetry.space_group_name_H-M   'P 1'
#
loop_
_entity.id
_entity.type
_entity.pdbx_description
1 polymer ?
#
loop_
_entity_poly.entity_id
_entity_poly.type
_entity_poly.pdbx_seq_one_letter_code
_entity_poly.pdbx_strand_id
1 'polypeptide(L)' 'GHSERRTIFGEKDKLVAEKVAHALESGLKVIACIGETLEEREAGKTEEVVFRQTKALLPAIGNNWANVV' A
#
# COMPACT_ATOMS: atom_id res chain seq x y z
N GLY A 1 1.02 4.13 2.87
CA GLY A 1 2.10 3.44 3.59
C GLY A 1 3.43 3.82 3.00
N HIS A 2 3.91 5.02 3.33
CA HIS A 2 5.19 5.54 2.85
C HIS A 2 6.33 4.57 3.18
N SER A 3 7.38 4.51 2.36
CA SER A 3 8.49 3.55 2.50
C SER A 3 9.14 3.62 3.88
N GLU A 4 9.37 4.82 4.42
CA GLU A 4 9.90 5.03 5.76
C GLU A 4 9.04 4.35 6.84
N ARG A 5 7.70 4.37 6.69
CA ARG A 5 6.78 3.70 7.63
C ARG A 5 6.85 2.18 7.53
N ARG A 6 7.09 1.64 6.35
CA ARG A 6 7.23 0.19 6.14
C ARG A 6 8.58 -0.32 6.66
N THR A 7 9.66 0.39 6.38
CA THR A 7 11.03 -0.05 6.69
C THR A 7 11.44 0.29 8.12
N ILE A 8 11.18 1.51 8.59
CA ILE A 8 11.63 1.96 9.92
C ILE A 8 10.63 1.57 11.00
N PHE A 9 9.33 1.76 10.74
CA PHE A 9 8.26 1.50 11.71
C PHE A 9 7.58 0.14 11.54
N GLY A 10 7.98 -0.63 10.51
CA GLY A 10 7.50 -2.00 10.31
C GLY A 10 6.05 -2.13 9.86
N GLU A 11 5.43 -1.08 9.31
CA GLU A 11 4.03 -1.15 8.86
C GLU A 11 3.85 -2.17 7.74
N LYS A 12 3.10 -3.24 8.03
CA LYS A 12 2.81 -4.33 7.09
C LYS A 12 1.56 -4.02 6.25
N ASP A 13 1.39 -4.74 5.15
CA ASP A 13 0.31 -4.52 4.19
C ASP A 13 -1.08 -4.51 4.83
N LYS A 14 -1.32 -5.44 5.77
CA LYS A 14 -2.59 -5.51 6.52
C LYS A 14 -2.91 -4.19 7.23
N LEU A 15 -1.95 -3.65 7.98
CA LEU A 15 -2.12 -2.39 8.71
C LEU A 15 -2.30 -1.21 7.74
N VAL A 16 -1.56 -1.19 6.63
CA VAL A 16 -1.72 -0.14 5.61
C VAL A 16 -3.12 -0.22 5.00
N ALA A 17 -3.62 -1.40 4.66
CA ALA A 17 -4.96 -1.60 4.13
C ALA A 17 -6.05 -1.17 5.11
N GLU A 18 -5.93 -1.51 6.41
CA GLU A 18 -6.86 -1.06 7.46
C GLU A 18 -6.91 0.48 7.55
N LYS A 19 -5.75 1.16 7.47
CA LYS A 19 -5.69 2.62 7.45
C LYS A 19 -6.32 3.23 6.20
N VAL A 20 -6.11 2.61 5.04
CA VAL A 20 -6.71 3.06 3.77
C VAL A 20 -8.23 2.93 3.83
N ALA A 21 -8.75 1.79 4.28
CA ALA A 21 -10.19 1.58 4.44
C ALA A 21 -10.79 2.64 5.35
N HIS A 22 -10.21 2.84 6.54
CA HIS A 22 -10.71 3.81 7.51
C HIS A 22 -10.67 5.25 7.00
N ALA A 23 -9.60 5.63 6.28
CA ALA A 23 -9.49 6.97 5.70
C ALA A 23 -10.56 7.21 4.62
N LEU A 24 -10.81 6.22 3.76
CA LEU A 24 -11.87 6.29 2.74
C LEU A 24 -13.27 6.32 3.35
N GLU A 25 -13.54 5.50 4.36
CA GLU A 25 -14.80 5.51 5.14
C GLU A 25 -15.05 6.87 5.80
N SER A 26 -13.97 7.55 6.20
CA SER A 26 -14.00 8.89 6.77
C SER A 26 -14.10 10.02 5.74
N GLY A 27 -14.23 9.69 4.44
CA GLY A 27 -14.37 10.66 3.35
C GLY A 27 -13.08 11.35 2.92
N LEU A 28 -11.91 10.85 3.33
CA LEU A 28 -10.63 11.40 2.92
C LEU A 28 -10.17 10.84 1.57
N LYS A 29 -9.35 11.63 0.86
CA LYS A 29 -8.55 11.12 -0.25
C LYS A 29 -7.25 10.51 0.26
N VAL A 30 -6.80 9.43 -0.36
CA VAL A 30 -5.68 8.63 0.10
C VAL A 30 -4.59 8.58 -0.95
N ILE A 31 -3.33 8.76 -0.53
CA ILE A 31 -2.15 8.42 -1.34
C ILE A 31 -1.60 7.08 -0.82
N ALA A 32 -1.77 6.01 -1.60
CA ALA A 32 -1.48 4.65 -1.18
C ALA A 32 -0.10 4.18 -1.69
N CYS A 33 0.97 4.64 -1.04
CA CYS A 33 2.33 4.28 -1.48
C CYS A 33 2.61 2.77 -1.45
N ILE A 34 3.15 2.28 -2.56
CA ILE A 34 3.69 0.94 -2.77
C ILE A 34 5.08 1.02 -3.40
N GLY A 35 5.85 -0.04 -3.30
CA GLY A 35 7.16 -0.14 -3.93
C GLY A 35 8.04 -1.20 -3.29
N GLU A 36 9.03 -1.62 -4.05
CA GLU A 36 10.08 -2.54 -3.66
C GLU A 36 11.31 -1.82 -3.06
N THR A 37 12.14 -2.56 -2.33
CA THR A 37 13.48 -2.10 -1.94
C THR A 37 14.49 -2.28 -3.07
N LEU A 38 15.67 -1.67 -2.94
CA LEU A 38 16.76 -1.85 -3.90
C LEU A 38 17.15 -3.33 -4.03
N GLU A 39 17.25 -4.04 -2.91
CA GLU A 39 17.60 -5.47 -2.87
C GLU A 39 16.52 -6.33 -3.54
N GLU A 40 15.24 -6.01 -3.34
CA GLU A 40 14.13 -6.69 -4.01
C GLU A 40 14.17 -6.46 -5.52
N ARG A 41 14.51 -5.24 -5.96
CA ARG A 41 14.67 -4.91 -7.38
C ARG A 41 15.84 -5.65 -8.01
N GLU A 42 17.02 -5.64 -7.38
CA GLU A 42 18.21 -6.36 -7.86
C GLU A 42 18.00 -7.88 -7.88
N ALA A 43 17.14 -8.40 -7.01
CA ALA A 43 16.70 -9.79 -7.02
C ALA A 43 15.58 -10.10 -8.03
N GLY A 44 15.13 -9.12 -8.84
CA GLY A 44 14.08 -9.30 -9.85
C GLY A 44 12.67 -9.46 -9.29
N LYS A 45 12.42 -8.97 -8.06
CA LYS A 45 11.13 -9.15 -7.34
C LYS A 45 10.19 -7.95 -7.41
N THR A 46 10.49 -6.93 -8.22
CA THR A 46 9.67 -5.70 -8.32
C THR A 46 8.19 -6.03 -8.53
N GLU A 47 7.85 -6.86 -9.52
CA GLU A 47 6.45 -7.21 -9.80
C GLU A 47 5.79 -7.98 -8.65
N GLU A 48 6.50 -8.93 -8.04
CA GLU A 48 6.01 -9.71 -6.89
C GLU A 48 5.62 -8.79 -5.73
N VAL A 49 6.51 -7.84 -5.41
CA VAL A 49 6.34 -6.92 -4.28
C VAL A 49 5.21 -5.94 -4.55
N VAL A 50 5.22 -5.28 -5.71
CA VAL A 50 4.17 -4.32 -6.10
C VAL A 50 2.82 -5.02 -6.19
N PHE A 51 2.75 -6.22 -6.78
CA PHE A 51 1.51 -7.00 -6.85
C PHE A 51 0.98 -7.36 -5.47
N ARG A 52 1.84 -7.88 -4.57
CA ARG A 52 1.45 -8.21 -3.18
C ARG A 52 0.87 -6.99 -2.46
N GLN A 53 1.56 -5.85 -2.53
CA GLN A 53 1.14 -4.63 -1.85
C GLN A 53 -0.17 -4.09 -2.43
N THR A 54 -0.33 -4.02 -3.76
CA THR A 54 -1.57 -3.60 -4.42
C THR A 54 -2.73 -4.54 -4.11
N LYS A 55 -2.50 -5.86 -4.16
CA LYS A 55 -3.51 -6.87 -3.87
C LYS A 55 -4.07 -6.74 -2.46
N ALA A 56 -3.23 -6.40 -1.48
CA ALA A 56 -3.67 -6.16 -0.11
C ALA A 56 -4.58 -4.92 0.03
N LEU A 57 -4.42 -3.93 -0.87
CA LEU A 57 -5.23 -2.71 -0.88
C LEU A 57 -6.58 -2.88 -1.61
N LEU A 58 -6.70 -3.84 -2.54
CA LEU A 58 -7.93 -4.04 -3.33
C LEU A 58 -9.21 -4.09 -2.48
N PRO A 59 -9.29 -4.89 -1.38
CA PRO A 59 -10.51 -4.97 -0.58
C PRO A 59 -10.78 -3.67 0.20
N ALA A 60 -9.73 -2.96 0.61
CA ALA A 60 -9.84 -1.71 1.35
C ALA A 60 -10.32 -0.54 0.47
N ILE A 61 -9.93 -0.52 -0.81
CA ILE A 61 -10.32 0.52 -1.76
C ILE A 61 -11.73 0.27 -2.31
N GLY A 62 -12.05 -1.00 -2.62
CA GLY A 62 -13.33 -1.37 -3.23
C GLY A 62 -13.57 -0.59 -4.54
N ASN A 63 -14.65 0.19 -4.59
CA ASN A 63 -15.01 1.02 -5.75
C ASN A 63 -14.52 2.49 -5.64
N ASN A 64 -13.79 2.84 -4.58
CA ASN A 64 -13.42 4.24 -4.28
C ASN A 64 -12.13 4.71 -4.96
N TRP A 65 -11.77 4.14 -6.12
CA TRP A 65 -10.53 4.47 -6.84
C TRP A 65 -10.42 5.96 -7.22
N ALA A 66 -11.53 6.66 -7.41
CA ALA A 66 -11.54 8.10 -7.67
C ALA A 66 -10.97 8.94 -6.50
N ASN A 67 -10.87 8.35 -5.31
CA ASN A 67 -10.34 8.99 -4.10
C ASN A 67 -8.96 8.45 -3.69
N VAL A 68 -8.33 7.60 -4.51
CA VAL A 68 -7.01 7.01 -4.26
C VAL A 68 -6.04 7.42 -5.35
N VAL A 69 -4.83 7.83 -4.93
CA VAL A 69 -3.67 8.07 -5.79
C VAL A 69 -2.57 7.07 -5.46
#